data_AF-A0A1H3Z5Y6-F1
#
_entry.id   AF-A0A1H3Z5Y6-F1
#
_cell.length_a   1.000
_cell.length_b   1.000
_cell.length_c   1.000
_cell.angle_alpha   90.00
_cell.angle_beta   90.00
_cell.angle_gamma   90.00
#
_symmetry.space_group_name_H-M   'P 1'
#
loop_
_entity.id
_entity.type
_entity.pdbx_description
1 polymer ?
#
loop_
_entity_poly.entity_id
_entity_poly.type
_entity_poly.pdbx_seq_one_letter_code
_entity_poly.pdbx_strand_id
1 'polypeptide(L)'
;MYTTSYYLEHYFHMPDFIIFLALAMVLMGIVFFVFYLYAKGTNKTDKKLEHEFYYLSERFYELIFSGGSIIGFMAAYYLINRFVTEGAFKTFWDDYKDYLLLVFMVISILVNSFLDHVVLRVKHLDEDAMASIRLTGMLYMIIIFAYIKFIYEDDNYDMFIAYFLTLMIGRFVYFDASFKDFLHCIKRAIANIPIMIMALTFLGIMCLYGYSTEYLLKHNGVITNIFFTHLFIIVAMFITHFVAYKIVQGKTCVKTKRTNRIEREDNRQRHSRRESHDRVERQERPRRQDEIEVMDL
;
A
#
# COMPACT_ATOMS: atom_id res chain seq x y z
N MET A 1 -20.21 22.21 26.72
CA MET A 1 -19.32 21.04 26.86
C MET A 1 -19.93 19.91 26.06
N TYR A 2 -19.40 19.60 24.88
CA TYR A 2 -19.81 18.39 24.15
C TYR A 2 -19.13 17.20 24.84
N THR A 3 -19.92 16.28 25.40
CA THR A 3 -19.42 15.06 26.03
C THR A 3 -18.82 14.14 24.98
N THR A 4 -17.82 13.33 25.37
CA THR A 4 -17.17 12.30 24.53
C THR A 4 -18.18 11.36 23.84
N SER A 5 -19.37 11.21 24.43
CA SER A 5 -20.51 10.48 23.87
C SER A 5 -21.03 11.07 22.55
N TYR A 6 -21.13 12.39 22.43
CA TYR A 6 -21.61 13.07 21.21
C TYR A 6 -20.68 12.83 20.03
N TYR A 7 -19.36 12.81 20.27
CA TYR A 7 -18.37 12.56 19.24
C TYR A 7 -18.40 11.12 18.72
N LEU A 8 -18.51 10.14 19.63
CA LEU A 8 -18.66 8.75 19.20
C LEU A 8 -19.96 8.56 18.42
N GLU A 9 -21.07 9.12 18.90
CA GLU A 9 -22.37 8.97 18.26
C GLU A 9 -22.42 9.61 16.86
N HIS A 10 -21.75 10.75 16.67
CA HIS A 10 -21.65 11.43 15.37
C HIS A 10 -20.83 10.64 14.34
N TYR A 11 -19.62 10.20 14.69
CA TYR A 11 -18.77 9.47 13.73
C TYR A 11 -19.23 8.02 13.50
N PHE A 12 -19.89 7.39 14.48
CA PHE A 12 -20.46 6.04 14.31
C PHE A 12 -21.94 6.07 13.89
N HIS A 13 -22.44 7.21 13.42
CA HIS A 13 -23.73 7.26 12.75
C HIS A 13 -23.66 6.40 11.49
N MET A 14 -24.26 5.20 11.58
CA MET A 14 -24.07 4.11 10.63
C MET A 14 -24.22 4.48 9.15
N PRO A 15 -25.23 5.27 8.71
CA PRO A 15 -25.35 5.58 7.29
C PRO A 15 -24.19 6.42 6.77
N ASP A 16 -23.78 7.47 7.49
CA ASP A 16 -22.70 8.37 7.04
C ASP A 16 -21.35 7.67 7.11
N PHE A 17 -21.11 6.87 8.16
CA PHE A 17 -19.93 6.02 8.28
C PHE A 17 -19.79 5.06 7.09
N ILE A 18 -20.89 4.38 6.72
CA ILE A 18 -20.89 3.42 5.59
C ILE A 18 -20.69 4.15 4.27
N ILE A 19 -21.32 5.30 4.05
CA ILE A 19 -21.14 6.10 2.82
C ILE A 19 -19.70 6.57 2.70
N PHE A 20 -19.09 7.05 3.79
CA PHE A 20 -17.71 7.50 3.80
C PHE A 20 -16.73 6.35 3.54
N LEU A 21 -16.97 5.17 4.13
CA LEU A 21 -16.23 3.95 3.84
C LEU A 21 -16.41 3.49 2.38
N ALA A 22 -17.63 3.56 1.85
CA ALA A 22 -17.92 3.19 0.47
C ALA A 22 -17.19 4.11 -0.52
N LEU A 23 -17.15 5.42 -0.24
CA LEU A 23 -16.35 6.37 -1.02
C LEU A 23 -14.87 5.99 -0.99
N ALA A 24 -14.32 5.67 0.19
CA ALA A 24 -12.93 5.21 0.31
C ALA A 24 -12.67 3.97 -0.55
N MET A 25 -13.58 3.00 -0.54
CA MET A 25 -13.50 1.78 -1.36
C MET A 25 -13.54 2.07 -2.86
N VAL A 26 -14.42 2.99 -3.30
CA VAL A 26 -14.51 3.39 -4.72
C VAL A 26 -13.22 4.07 -5.17
N LEU A 27 -12.72 5.03 -4.40
CA LEU A 27 -11.47 5.73 -4.71
C LEU A 27 -10.27 4.77 -4.71
N MET A 28 -10.22 3.84 -3.76
CA MET A 28 -9.21 2.78 -3.73
C MET A 28 -9.28 1.90 -4.98
N GLY A 29 -10.48 1.55 -5.43
CA GLY A 29 -10.71 0.83 -6.69
C GLY A 29 -10.22 1.59 -7.92
N ILE A 30 -10.42 2.92 -7.95
CA ILE A 30 -9.92 3.80 -9.02
C ILE A 30 -8.38 3.81 -9.03
N VAL A 31 -7.74 3.95 -7.87
CA VAL A 31 -6.27 3.90 -7.75
C VAL A 31 -5.73 2.58 -8.31
N PHE A 32 -6.37 1.46 -7.94
CA PHE A 32 -6.01 0.14 -8.45
C PHE A 32 -6.24 -0.01 -9.95
N PHE A 33 -7.31 0.56 -10.48
CA PHE A 33 -7.56 0.58 -11.90
C PHE A 33 -6.47 1.36 -12.66
N VAL A 34 -6.05 2.51 -12.14
CA VAL A 34 -4.93 3.29 -12.69
C VAL A 34 -3.63 2.48 -12.66
N PHE A 35 -3.33 1.80 -11.54
CA PHE A 35 -2.16 0.92 -11.44
C PHE A 35 -2.21 -0.22 -12.46
N TYR A 36 -3.37 -0.83 -12.65
CA TYR A 36 -3.58 -1.88 -13.65
C TYR A 36 -3.37 -1.36 -15.08
N LEU A 37 -3.94 -0.20 -15.43
CA LEU A 37 -3.75 0.43 -16.74
C LEU A 37 -2.29 0.78 -17.01
N TYR A 38 -1.60 1.35 -16.02
CA TYR A 38 -0.18 1.67 -16.11
C TYR A 38 0.67 0.41 -16.34
N ALA A 39 0.44 -0.63 -15.54
CA ALA A 39 1.17 -1.89 -15.66
C ALA A 39 0.90 -2.58 -17.01
N LYS A 40 -0.33 -2.48 -17.55
CA LYS A 40 -0.72 -3.02 -18.86
C LYS A 40 -0.09 -2.24 -20.02
N GLY A 41 0.04 -0.92 -19.90
CA GLY A 41 0.71 -0.09 -20.91
C GLY A 41 2.20 -0.38 -21.02
N THR A 42 2.86 -0.68 -19.90
CA THR A 42 4.31 -0.90 -19.83
C THR A 42 4.72 -2.34 -20.18
N ASN A 43 3.89 -3.35 -19.86
CA ASN A 43 4.27 -4.75 -20.00
C ASN A 43 3.29 -5.59 -20.85
N LYS A 44 3.81 -6.30 -21.84
CA LYS A 44 3.03 -7.20 -22.71
C LYS A 44 2.82 -8.63 -22.16
N THR A 45 3.54 -9.01 -21.09
CA THR A 45 3.48 -10.37 -20.52
C THR A 45 2.71 -10.41 -19.20
N ASP A 46 1.75 -11.33 -19.06
CA ASP A 46 0.90 -11.49 -17.86
C ASP A 46 1.68 -11.53 -16.53
N LYS A 47 2.83 -12.21 -16.49
CA LYS A 47 3.64 -12.31 -15.25
C LYS A 47 4.30 -10.99 -14.86
N LYS A 48 4.76 -10.20 -15.85
CA LYS A 48 5.37 -8.88 -15.60
C LYS A 48 4.31 -7.84 -15.23
N LEU A 49 3.13 -7.95 -15.82
CA LEU A 49 1.95 -7.15 -15.47
C LEU A 49 1.58 -7.32 -13.99
N GLU A 50 1.47 -8.57 -13.54
CA GLU A 50 1.13 -8.90 -12.15
C GLU A 50 2.18 -8.36 -11.17
N HIS A 51 3.47 -8.56 -11.47
CA HIS A 51 4.57 -8.07 -10.65
C HIS A 51 4.56 -6.53 -10.50
N GLU A 52 4.44 -5.79 -11.61
CA GLU A 52 4.39 -4.32 -11.56
C GLU A 52 3.16 -3.79 -10.80
N PHE A 53 2.00 -4.42 -10.99
CA PHE A 53 0.79 -4.04 -10.26
C PHE A 53 0.94 -4.20 -8.75
N TYR A 54 1.49 -5.33 -8.29
CA TYR A 54 1.75 -5.55 -6.87
C TYR A 54 2.83 -4.63 -6.34
N TYR A 55 3.92 -4.44 -7.09
CA TYR A 55 4.99 -3.53 -6.72
C TYR A 55 4.48 -2.09 -6.52
N LEU A 56 3.64 -1.59 -7.43
CA LEU A 56 3.06 -0.26 -7.33
C LEU A 56 2.05 -0.14 -6.18
N SER A 57 1.27 -1.20 -5.93
CA SER A 57 0.33 -1.27 -4.81
C SER A 57 1.04 -1.29 -3.47
N GLU A 58 2.11 -2.09 -3.31
CA GLU A 58 2.91 -2.13 -2.09
C GLU A 58 3.57 -0.76 -1.81
N ARG A 59 4.07 -0.04 -2.83
CA ARG A 59 4.59 1.33 -2.67
C ARG A 59 3.54 2.31 -2.17
N PHE A 60 2.33 2.22 -2.72
CA PHE A 60 1.22 3.07 -2.29
C PHE A 60 0.82 2.75 -0.85
N TYR A 61 0.77 1.47 -0.49
CA TYR A 61 0.42 1.03 0.86
C TYR A 61 1.43 1.52 1.89
N GLU A 62 2.71 1.29 1.62
CA GLU A 62 3.81 1.76 2.44
C GLU A 62 3.73 3.29 2.66
N LEU A 63 3.44 4.06 1.61
CA LEU A 63 3.31 5.50 1.70
C LEU A 63 2.15 5.92 2.63
N ILE A 64 0.95 5.36 2.43
CA ILE A 64 -0.24 5.69 3.24
C ILE A 64 -0.05 5.23 4.69
N PHE A 65 0.56 4.07 4.90
CA PHE A 65 0.81 3.54 6.23
C PHE A 65 1.80 4.41 6.99
N SER A 66 2.90 4.77 6.31
CA SER A 66 3.94 5.63 6.86
C SER A 66 3.39 6.99 7.28
N GLY A 67 2.61 7.64 6.40
CA GLY A 67 1.94 8.91 6.72
C GLY A 67 0.85 8.76 7.79
N GLY A 68 0.08 7.68 7.74
CA GLY A 68 -1.00 7.34 8.67
C GLY A 68 -0.54 7.20 10.13
N SER A 69 0.59 6.53 10.36
CA SER A 69 1.18 6.43 11.69
C SER A 69 1.56 7.81 12.23
N ILE A 70 2.21 8.64 11.41
CA ILE A 70 2.70 9.94 11.91
C ILE A 70 1.55 10.90 12.19
N ILE A 71 0.56 10.97 11.30
CA ILE A 71 -0.63 11.77 11.56
C ILE A 71 -1.45 11.23 12.73
N GLY A 72 -1.40 9.92 13.01
CA GLY A 72 -2.04 9.31 14.18
C GLY A 72 -1.41 9.75 15.49
N PHE A 73 -0.09 9.70 15.62
CA PHE A 73 0.60 10.24 16.80
C PHE A 73 0.43 11.76 16.93
N MET A 74 0.36 12.47 15.81
CA MET A 74 0.08 13.90 15.80
C MET A 74 -1.34 14.23 16.26
N ALA A 75 -2.33 13.47 15.78
CA ALA A 75 -3.71 13.59 16.22
C ALA A 75 -3.82 13.26 17.72
N ALA A 76 -3.11 12.24 18.21
CA ALA A 76 -3.06 11.94 19.63
C ALA A 76 -2.47 13.10 20.44
N TYR A 77 -1.34 13.69 20.03
CA TYR A 77 -0.78 14.88 20.65
C TYR A 77 -1.78 16.04 20.70
N TYR A 78 -2.42 16.34 19.56
CA TYR A 78 -3.42 17.39 19.46
C TYR A 78 -4.60 17.14 20.40
N LEU A 79 -5.13 15.91 20.44
CA LEU A 79 -6.26 15.55 21.29
C LEU A 79 -5.90 15.62 22.77
N ILE A 80 -4.70 15.16 23.18
CA ILE A 80 -4.26 15.28 24.57
C ILE A 80 -4.17 16.76 24.95
N ASN A 81 -3.54 17.59 24.13
CA ASN A 81 -3.46 19.03 24.36
C ASN A 81 -4.85 19.70 24.43
N ARG A 82 -5.83 19.21 23.67
CA ARG A 82 -7.22 19.71 23.65
C ARG A 82 -8.00 19.33 24.91
N PHE A 83 -7.85 18.09 25.39
CA PHE A 83 -8.66 17.54 26.49
C PHE A 83 -8.04 17.72 27.87
N VAL A 84 -6.72 17.85 27.96
CA VAL A 84 -6.05 18.17 29.22
C VAL A 84 -6.22 19.67 29.47
N THR A 85 -7.25 20.04 30.22
CA THR A 85 -7.57 21.45 30.49
C THR A 85 -7.11 21.91 31.87
N GLU A 86 -7.13 21.03 32.90
CA GLU A 86 -6.85 21.38 34.30
C GLU A 86 -6.15 20.23 35.07
N GLY A 87 -5.47 20.56 36.18
CA GLY A 87 -4.85 19.61 37.10
C GLY A 87 -3.32 19.46 36.98
N ALA A 88 -2.71 18.64 37.84
CA ALA A 88 -1.25 18.43 37.87
C ALA A 88 -0.68 17.88 36.55
N PHE A 89 -1.50 17.14 35.80
CA PHE A 89 -1.13 16.64 34.47
C PHE A 89 -1.03 17.75 33.42
N LYS A 90 -1.84 18.83 33.53
CA LYS A 90 -1.76 20.00 32.66
C LYS A 90 -0.43 20.72 32.82
N THR A 91 0.01 20.94 34.05
CA THR A 91 1.30 21.60 34.34
C THR A 91 2.45 20.79 33.78
N PHE A 92 2.47 19.48 34.04
CA PHE A 92 3.47 18.59 33.43
C PHE A 92 3.41 18.61 31.90
N TRP A 93 2.22 18.57 31.31
CA TRP A 93 2.05 18.63 29.86
C TRP A 93 2.60 19.94 29.29
N ASP A 94 2.22 21.09 29.85
CA ASP A 94 2.64 22.40 29.36
C ASP A 94 4.16 22.61 29.47
N ASP A 95 4.80 22.04 30.50
CA ASP A 95 6.25 22.10 30.71
C ASP A 95 7.04 21.21 29.73
N TYR A 96 6.47 20.07 29.29
CA TYR A 96 7.18 19.07 28.50
C TYR A 96 6.59 18.80 27.10
N LYS A 97 5.52 19.50 26.69
CA LYS A 97 4.78 19.23 25.46
C LYS A 97 5.65 19.17 24.21
N ASP A 98 6.65 20.04 24.09
CA ASP A 98 7.51 20.12 22.90
C ASP A 98 8.48 18.91 22.84
N TYR A 99 8.98 18.48 24.00
CA TYR A 99 9.78 17.26 24.12
C TYR A 99 8.94 16.00 23.88
N LEU A 100 7.71 15.96 24.42
CA LEU A 100 6.77 14.85 24.22
C LEU A 100 6.37 14.72 22.74
N LEU A 101 6.19 15.83 22.05
CA LEU A 101 5.92 15.86 20.62
C LEU A 101 7.07 15.24 19.81
N LEU A 102 8.32 15.61 20.12
CA LEU A 102 9.49 14.97 19.52
C LEU A 102 9.53 13.46 19.79
N VAL A 103 9.23 13.03 21.03
CA VAL A 103 9.16 11.61 21.40
C VAL A 103 8.08 10.88 20.61
N PHE A 104 6.88 11.46 20.46
CA PHE A 104 5.81 10.87 19.66
C PHE A 104 6.19 10.72 18.18
N MET A 105 6.92 11.69 17.63
CA MET A 105 7.45 11.61 16.28
C MET A 105 8.46 10.46 16.12
N VAL A 106 9.38 10.29 17.08
CA VAL A 106 10.33 9.16 17.09
C VAL A 106 9.60 7.83 17.22
N ILE A 107 8.63 7.73 18.14
CA ILE A 107 7.82 6.52 18.32
C ILE A 107 7.07 6.19 17.03
N SER A 108 6.49 7.17 16.35
CA SER A 108 5.81 6.93 15.08
C SER A 108 6.71 6.30 14.02
N ILE A 109 7.98 6.72 13.94
CA ILE A 109 8.97 6.14 13.03
C ILE A 109 9.30 4.69 13.43
N LEU A 110 9.46 4.41 14.72
CA LEU A 110 9.70 3.05 15.22
C LEU A 110 8.50 2.13 14.97
N VAL A 111 7.29 2.65 15.21
CA VAL A 111 6.02 1.98 14.97
C VAL A 111 5.87 1.69 13.48
N ASN A 112 6.16 2.64 12.59
CA ASN A 112 6.23 2.37 11.15
C ASN A 112 7.15 1.19 10.83
N SER A 113 8.40 1.22 11.32
CA SER A 113 9.34 0.11 11.09
C SER A 113 8.84 -1.24 11.62
N PHE A 114 8.05 -1.25 12.70
CA PHE A 114 7.43 -2.46 13.23
C PHE A 114 6.25 -2.93 12.37
N LEU A 115 5.39 -2.01 11.92
CA LEU A 115 4.25 -2.30 11.07
C LEU A 115 4.66 -2.79 9.68
N ASP A 116 5.78 -2.32 9.13
CA ASP A 116 6.35 -2.83 7.87
C ASP A 116 6.62 -4.35 7.98
N HIS A 117 7.13 -4.80 9.14
CA HIS A 117 7.46 -6.20 9.39
C HIS A 117 6.22 -7.07 9.65
N VAL A 118 5.26 -6.55 10.41
CA VAL A 118 4.09 -7.31 10.90
C VAL A 118 2.90 -7.25 9.96
N VAL A 119 2.58 -6.06 9.45
CA VAL A 119 1.33 -5.78 8.73
C VAL A 119 1.48 -5.92 7.22
N LEU A 120 2.54 -5.36 6.64
CA LEU A 120 2.67 -5.32 5.18
C LEU A 120 3.49 -6.47 4.59
N ARG A 121 4.23 -7.24 5.43
CA ARG A 121 5.16 -8.33 5.05
C ARG A 121 5.58 -8.23 3.59
N VAL A 122 6.22 -7.10 3.29
CA VAL A 122 6.41 -6.62 1.94
C VAL A 122 7.34 -7.60 1.21
N LYS A 123 6.80 -8.33 0.24
CA LYS A 123 7.54 -9.43 -0.41
C LYS A 123 8.32 -8.98 -1.64
N HIS A 124 7.99 -7.81 -2.21
CA HIS A 124 8.49 -7.41 -3.53
C HIS A 124 9.24 -6.07 -3.54
N LEU A 125 9.31 -5.34 -2.42
CA LEU A 125 10.12 -4.13 -2.31
C LEU A 125 11.52 -4.44 -1.80
N ASP A 126 12.50 -3.89 -2.52
CA ASP A 126 13.90 -3.85 -2.12
C ASP A 126 14.13 -2.83 -0.99
N GLU A 127 15.15 -3.02 -0.15
CA GLU A 127 15.42 -2.19 1.04
C GLU A 127 15.63 -0.71 0.66
N ASP A 128 16.33 -0.46 -0.45
CA ASP A 128 16.55 0.89 -0.96
C ASP A 128 15.25 1.54 -1.48
N ALA A 129 14.33 0.73 -2.03
CA ALA A 129 13.04 1.24 -2.47
C ALA A 129 12.19 1.67 -1.27
N MET A 130 12.18 0.88 -0.18
CA MET A 130 11.55 1.27 1.09
C MET A 130 12.15 2.57 1.66
N ALA A 131 13.48 2.71 1.66
CA ALA A 131 14.12 3.95 2.10
C ALA A 131 13.64 5.17 1.29
N SER A 132 13.54 5.03 -0.03
CA SER A 132 13.04 6.09 -0.92
C SER A 132 11.56 6.42 -0.69
N ILE A 133 10.72 5.42 -0.40
CA ILE A 133 9.29 5.62 -0.13
C ILE A 133 9.10 6.31 1.21
N ARG A 134 9.88 5.93 2.23
CA ARG A 134 9.85 6.61 3.53
C ARG A 134 10.27 8.07 3.42
N LEU A 135 11.26 8.38 2.55
CA LEU A 135 11.61 9.75 2.22
C LEU A 135 10.45 10.48 1.52
N THR A 136 9.80 9.83 0.55
CA THR A 136 8.58 10.38 -0.08
C THR A 136 7.44 10.56 0.93
N GLY A 137 7.31 9.70 1.93
CA GLY A 137 6.34 9.82 3.02
C GLY A 137 6.58 11.04 3.90
N MET A 138 7.84 11.37 4.20
CA MET A 138 8.16 12.63 4.88
C MET A 138 7.77 13.84 4.04
N LEU A 139 8.03 13.82 2.72
CA LEU A 139 7.61 14.89 1.81
C LEU A 139 6.08 15.00 1.72
N TYR A 140 5.38 13.88 1.64
CA TYR A 140 3.91 13.79 1.68
C TYR A 140 3.35 14.49 2.92
N MET A 141 3.91 14.20 4.10
CA MET A 141 3.50 14.84 5.35
C MET A 141 3.82 16.33 5.39
N ILE A 142 5.00 16.76 4.91
CA ILE A 142 5.35 18.18 4.82
C ILE A 142 4.34 18.93 3.94
N ILE A 143 3.94 18.38 2.80
CA ILE A 143 2.94 19.01 1.92
C ILE A 143 1.59 19.13 2.62
N ILE A 144 1.15 18.10 3.34
CA ILE A 144 -0.09 18.14 4.11
C ILE A 144 -0.04 19.25 5.17
N PHE A 145 1.01 19.31 5.99
CA PHE A 145 1.11 20.34 7.02
C PHE A 145 1.26 21.74 6.45
N ALA A 146 2.04 21.91 5.38
CA ALA A 146 2.15 23.19 4.68
C ALA A 146 0.79 23.65 4.13
N TYR A 147 -0.01 22.73 3.60
CA TYR A 147 -1.36 23.03 3.13
C TYR A 147 -2.31 23.44 4.27
N ILE A 148 -2.27 22.72 5.41
CA ILE A 148 -3.09 23.09 6.57
C ILE A 148 -2.65 24.45 7.12
N LYS A 149 -1.35 24.70 7.25
CA LYS A 149 -0.82 26.01 7.63
C LYS A 149 -1.37 27.11 6.72
N PHE A 150 -1.31 26.89 5.41
CA PHE A 150 -1.77 27.88 4.42
C PHE A 150 -3.26 28.24 4.58
N ILE A 151 -4.09 27.30 5.02
CA ILE A 151 -5.54 27.54 5.19
C ILE A 151 -5.89 28.12 6.55
N TYR A 152 -5.19 27.70 7.60
CA TYR A 152 -5.57 28.01 8.99
C TYR A 152 -4.71 29.12 9.62
N GLU A 153 -3.64 29.56 8.97
CA GLU A 153 -2.72 30.62 9.44
C GLU A 153 -2.30 30.44 10.92
N ASP A 154 -2.05 29.19 11.33
CA ASP A 154 -1.71 28.84 12.71
C ASP A 154 -0.24 28.39 12.81
N ASP A 155 0.51 29.06 13.69
CA ASP A 155 1.93 28.80 13.91
C ASP A 155 2.20 27.47 14.63
N ASN A 156 1.18 26.82 15.21
CA ASN A 156 1.34 25.48 15.79
C ASN A 156 1.85 24.47 14.75
N TYR A 157 1.54 24.68 13.47
CA TYR A 157 2.01 23.82 12.38
C TYR A 157 3.48 24.02 12.04
N ASP A 158 4.09 25.15 12.43
CA ASP A 158 5.50 25.44 12.16
C ASP A 158 6.41 24.51 12.93
N MET A 159 6.05 24.23 14.18
CA MET A 159 6.77 23.26 15.00
C MET A 159 6.70 21.86 14.40
N PHE A 160 5.55 21.44 13.88
CA PHE A 160 5.42 20.15 13.19
C PHE A 160 6.26 20.10 11.91
N ILE A 161 6.16 21.11 11.06
CA ILE A 161 6.94 21.20 9.81
C ILE A 161 8.44 21.20 10.13
N ALA A 162 8.86 21.98 11.13
CA ALA A 162 10.26 22.06 11.56
C ALA A 162 10.75 20.69 12.03
N TYR A 163 10.01 19.96 12.87
CA TYR A 163 10.42 18.63 13.30
C TYR A 163 10.52 17.63 12.15
N PHE A 164 9.58 17.65 11.20
CA PHE A 164 9.69 16.82 10.00
C PHE A 164 10.91 17.18 9.15
N LEU A 165 11.18 18.48 8.99
CA LEU A 165 12.35 18.95 8.27
C LEU A 165 13.64 18.51 8.99
N THR A 166 13.70 18.65 10.32
CA THR A 166 14.83 18.21 11.15
C THR A 166 15.01 16.70 11.12
N LEU A 167 13.94 15.90 11.12
CA LEU A 167 14.04 14.44 10.99
C LEU A 167 14.51 14.03 9.59
N MET A 168 14.03 14.72 8.56
CA MET A 168 14.46 14.52 7.18
C MET A 168 15.94 14.89 7.01
N ILE A 169 16.36 16.05 7.55
CA ILE A 169 17.76 16.50 7.59
C ILE A 169 18.62 15.57 8.44
N GLY A 170 18.17 15.14 9.62
CA GLY A 170 18.91 14.23 10.51
C GLY A 170 19.18 12.89 9.84
N ARG A 171 18.20 12.39 9.08
CA ARG A 171 18.39 11.24 8.20
C ARG A 171 19.48 11.53 7.14
N PHE A 172 19.52 12.73 6.57
CA PHE A 172 20.54 13.11 5.59
C PHE A 172 21.92 13.34 6.18
N VAL A 173 22.02 13.87 7.40
CA VAL A 173 23.29 14.05 8.12
C VAL A 173 23.88 12.69 8.49
N TYR A 174 23.06 11.69 8.85
CA TYR A 174 23.53 10.30 9.01
C TYR A 174 24.11 9.72 7.69
N PHE A 175 23.58 10.14 6.54
CA PHE A 175 24.09 9.75 5.21
C PHE A 175 25.26 10.62 4.72
N ASP A 176 25.71 11.66 5.44
CA ASP A 176 26.74 12.61 5.01
C ASP A 176 28.13 11.97 4.81
N ALA A 177 28.33 10.72 5.24
CA ALA A 177 29.48 9.92 4.82
C ALA A 177 29.43 9.50 3.31
N SER A 178 28.28 9.65 2.62
CA SER A 178 28.07 9.29 1.21
C SER A 178 26.97 10.14 0.54
N PHE A 179 27.29 11.39 0.19
CA PHE A 179 26.40 12.30 -0.58
C PHE A 179 25.83 11.71 -1.88
N LYS A 180 26.53 10.70 -2.44
CA LYS A 180 26.10 9.98 -3.65
C LYS A 180 24.86 9.12 -3.39
N ASP A 181 24.79 8.47 -2.23
CA ASP A 181 23.63 7.64 -1.85
C ASP A 181 22.41 8.51 -1.54
N PHE A 182 22.65 9.72 -1.03
CA PHE A 182 21.61 10.74 -0.86
C PHE A 182 20.98 11.17 -2.18
N LEU A 183 21.78 11.58 -3.17
CA LEU A 183 21.26 11.97 -4.49
C LEU A 183 20.53 10.81 -5.18
N HIS A 184 21.01 9.58 -4.99
CA HIS A 184 20.34 8.38 -5.46
C HIS A 184 18.96 8.20 -4.80
N CYS A 185 18.88 8.37 -3.48
CA CYS A 185 17.61 8.31 -2.73
C CYS A 185 16.62 9.40 -3.16
N ILE A 186 17.07 10.65 -3.36
CA ILE A 186 16.21 11.74 -3.86
C ILE A 186 15.71 11.42 -5.26
N LYS A 187 16.58 10.97 -6.18
CA LYS A 187 16.16 10.65 -7.55
C LYS A 187 15.09 9.55 -7.56
N ARG A 188 15.20 8.56 -6.67
CA ARG A 188 14.17 7.52 -6.49
C ARG A 188 12.90 8.05 -5.81
N ALA A 189 13.03 8.94 -4.84
CA ALA A 189 11.90 9.62 -4.22
C ALA A 189 11.12 10.48 -5.23
N ILE A 190 11.81 11.14 -6.16
CA ILE A 190 11.20 11.85 -7.29
C ILE A 190 10.42 10.88 -8.18
N ALA A 191 10.94 9.67 -8.41
CA ALA A 191 10.21 8.64 -9.14
C ALA A 191 8.95 8.11 -8.40
N ASN A 192 8.84 8.35 -7.08
CA ASN A 192 7.64 8.06 -6.29
C ASN A 192 6.60 9.22 -6.32
N ILE A 193 6.95 10.42 -6.84
CA ILE A 193 6.05 11.59 -6.84
C ILE A 193 4.67 11.29 -7.44
N PRO A 194 4.51 10.55 -8.55
CA PRO A 194 3.18 10.24 -9.07
C PRO A 194 2.31 9.47 -8.07
N ILE A 195 2.90 8.53 -7.33
CA ILE A 195 2.21 7.76 -6.28
C ILE A 195 1.80 8.70 -5.13
N MET A 196 2.70 9.61 -4.75
CA MET A 196 2.42 10.63 -3.74
C MET A 196 1.29 11.57 -4.14
N ILE A 197 1.26 12.04 -5.40
CA ILE A 197 0.16 12.87 -5.92
C ILE A 197 -1.15 12.11 -5.86
N MET A 198 -1.16 10.82 -6.21
CA MET A 198 -2.36 10.00 -6.08
C MET A 198 -2.82 9.86 -4.62
N ALA A 199 -1.90 9.66 -3.68
CA ALA A 199 -2.20 9.61 -2.26
C ALA A 199 -2.78 10.95 -1.74
N LEU A 200 -2.18 12.08 -2.14
CA LEU A 200 -2.68 13.43 -1.81
C LEU A 200 -4.04 13.69 -2.42
N THR A 201 -4.27 13.28 -3.66
CA THR A 201 -5.55 13.46 -4.35
C THR A 201 -6.64 12.62 -3.71
N PHE A 202 -6.34 11.36 -3.36
CA PHE A 202 -7.27 10.50 -2.63
C PHE A 202 -7.63 11.14 -1.28
N LEU A 203 -6.62 11.51 -0.48
CA LEU A 203 -6.86 12.19 0.79
C LEU A 203 -7.69 13.47 0.60
N GLY A 204 -7.34 14.29 -0.40
CA GLY A 204 -8.01 15.55 -0.71
C GLY A 204 -9.48 15.37 -1.06
N ILE A 205 -9.81 14.40 -1.92
CA ILE A 205 -11.21 14.10 -2.29
C ILE A 205 -12.01 13.64 -1.07
N MET A 206 -11.43 12.74 -0.25
CA MET A 206 -12.08 12.26 0.96
C MET A 206 -12.34 13.38 1.97
N CYS A 207 -11.35 14.24 2.20
CA CYS A 207 -11.49 15.40 3.08
C CYS A 207 -12.52 16.40 2.53
N LEU A 208 -12.50 16.70 1.22
CA LEU A 208 -13.46 17.60 0.58
C LEU A 208 -14.89 17.10 0.76
N TYR A 209 -15.13 15.82 0.47
CA TYR A 209 -16.43 15.19 0.67
C TYR A 209 -16.86 15.22 2.14
N GLY A 210 -15.97 14.83 3.05
CA GLY A 210 -16.25 14.78 4.48
C GLY A 210 -16.58 16.16 5.07
N TYR A 211 -15.91 17.23 4.62
CA TYR A 211 -16.25 18.59 5.04
C TYR A 211 -17.52 19.13 4.37
N SER A 212 -17.80 18.74 3.12
CA SER A 212 -19.03 19.17 2.42
C SER A 212 -20.30 18.54 2.96
N THR A 213 -20.19 17.35 3.54
CA THR A 213 -21.31 16.59 4.14
C THR A 213 -21.42 16.80 5.65
N GLU A 214 -20.59 17.66 6.23
CA GLU A 214 -20.48 17.91 7.68
C GLU A 214 -20.14 16.67 8.53
N TYR A 215 -19.77 15.56 7.88
CA TYR A 215 -19.30 14.35 8.54
C TYR A 215 -17.97 14.60 9.26
N LEU A 216 -17.04 15.32 8.61
CA LEU A 216 -15.81 15.80 9.25
C LEU A 216 -16.10 17.12 9.97
N LEU A 217 -16.21 17.05 11.30
CA LEU A 217 -16.48 18.20 12.15
C LEU A 217 -15.31 19.19 12.15
N LYS A 218 -15.54 20.42 11.67
CA LYS A 218 -14.52 21.48 11.60
C LYS A 218 -13.90 21.84 12.97
N HIS A 219 -14.63 21.62 14.06
CA HIS A 219 -14.19 21.92 15.42
C HIS A 219 -13.23 20.86 16.03
N ASN A 220 -13.10 19.67 15.43
CA ASN A 220 -12.27 18.57 15.98
C ASN A 220 -10.77 18.70 15.74
N GLY A 221 -10.35 19.81 15.14
CA GLY A 221 -8.99 19.96 14.66
C GLY A 221 -8.80 19.24 13.34
N VAL A 222 -8.17 19.94 12.41
CA VAL A 222 -7.95 19.48 11.04
C VAL A 222 -7.09 18.22 11.01
N ILE A 223 -6.07 18.17 11.88
CA ILE A 223 -5.18 17.02 12.05
C ILE A 223 -5.98 15.76 12.40
N THR A 224 -6.91 15.86 13.37
CA THR A 224 -7.75 14.73 13.79
C THR A 224 -8.62 14.23 12.64
N ASN A 225 -9.23 15.13 11.88
CA ASN A 225 -10.05 14.76 10.72
C ASN A 225 -9.22 14.09 9.62
N ILE A 226 -8.01 14.58 9.36
CA ILE A 226 -7.10 13.95 8.39
C ILE A 226 -6.67 12.56 8.87
N PHE A 227 -6.43 12.38 10.17
CA PHE A 227 -6.16 11.07 10.75
C PHE A 227 -7.35 10.11 10.60
N PHE A 228 -8.58 10.56 10.89
CA PHE A 228 -9.77 9.76 10.64
C PHE A 228 -9.87 9.34 9.17
N THR A 229 -9.66 10.27 8.25
CA THR A 229 -9.65 9.95 6.81
C THR A 229 -8.57 8.91 6.47
N HIS A 230 -7.36 9.03 7.02
CA HIS A 230 -6.32 8.01 6.84
C HIS A 230 -6.76 6.63 7.35
N LEU A 231 -7.46 6.57 8.49
CA LEU A 231 -7.98 5.30 9.01
C LEU A 231 -8.95 4.64 8.03
N PHE A 232 -9.85 5.40 7.42
CA PHE A 232 -10.75 4.88 6.38
C PHE A 232 -10.00 4.40 5.15
N ILE A 233 -8.98 5.12 4.70
CA ILE A 233 -8.14 4.71 3.57
C ILE A 233 -7.42 3.40 3.91
N ILE A 234 -6.84 3.28 5.11
CA ILE A 234 -6.16 2.06 5.58
C ILE A 234 -7.14 0.88 5.63
N VAL A 235 -8.35 1.07 6.18
CA VAL A 235 -9.39 0.02 6.20
C VAL A 235 -9.76 -0.39 4.77
N ALA A 236 -9.97 0.57 3.87
CA ALA A 236 -10.28 0.30 2.48
C ALA A 236 -9.15 -0.47 1.77
N MET A 237 -7.89 -0.13 2.06
CA MET A 237 -6.71 -0.85 1.59
C MET A 237 -6.69 -2.29 2.08
N PHE A 238 -6.95 -2.55 3.36
CA PHE A 238 -6.99 -3.92 3.90
C PHE A 238 -8.09 -4.76 3.25
N ILE A 239 -9.31 -4.22 3.14
CA ILE A 239 -10.43 -4.91 2.52
C ILE A 239 -10.09 -5.22 1.05
N THR A 240 -9.59 -4.21 0.33
CA THR A 240 -9.25 -4.37 -1.10
C THR A 240 -8.08 -5.31 -1.30
N HIS A 241 -7.06 -5.30 -0.44
CA HIS A 241 -5.94 -6.24 -0.49
C HIS A 241 -6.41 -7.69 -0.31
N PHE A 242 -7.29 -7.94 0.67
CA PHE A 242 -7.83 -9.28 0.89
C PHE A 242 -8.72 -9.77 -0.27
N VAL A 243 -9.55 -8.87 -0.82
CA VAL A 243 -10.39 -9.16 -1.99
C VAL A 243 -9.53 -9.40 -3.24
N ALA A 244 -8.55 -8.54 -3.52
CA ALA A 244 -7.65 -8.68 -4.66
C ALA A 244 -6.80 -9.95 -4.55
N TYR A 245 -6.26 -10.26 -3.37
CA TYR A 245 -5.50 -11.48 -3.11
C TYR A 245 -6.34 -12.74 -3.36
N LYS A 246 -7.60 -12.76 -2.91
CA LYS A 246 -8.53 -13.86 -3.19
C LYS A 246 -8.86 -14.00 -4.68
N ILE A 247 -9.11 -12.89 -5.37
CA ILE A 247 -9.44 -12.90 -6.81
C ILE A 247 -8.24 -13.39 -7.64
N VAL A 248 -7.02 -12.99 -7.28
CA VAL A 248 -5.82 -13.38 -8.03
C VAL A 248 -5.46 -14.84 -7.77
N GLN A 249 -5.48 -15.34 -6.52
CA GLN A 249 -5.26 -16.76 -6.26
C GLN A 249 -6.29 -17.66 -6.97
N GLY A 250 -7.56 -17.22 -7.04
CA GLY A 250 -8.59 -17.92 -7.79
C GLY A 250 -8.25 -18.05 -9.28
N LYS A 251 -7.73 -16.98 -9.90
CA LYS A 251 -7.32 -16.98 -11.32
C LYS A 251 -6.07 -17.83 -11.58
N THR A 252 -5.06 -17.78 -10.70
CA THR A 252 -3.82 -18.55 -10.85
C THR A 252 -4.07 -20.05 -10.67
N CYS A 253 -4.93 -20.45 -9.72
CA CYS A 253 -5.32 -21.85 -9.55
C CYS A 253 -6.10 -22.39 -10.77
N VAL A 254 -6.99 -21.59 -11.35
CA VAL A 254 -7.76 -21.95 -12.55
C VAL A 254 -6.86 -22.04 -13.78
N LYS A 255 -5.93 -21.09 -13.97
CA LYS A 255 -4.99 -21.10 -15.11
C LYS A 255 -4.06 -22.33 -15.03
N THR A 256 -3.51 -22.63 -13.86
CA THR A 256 -2.66 -23.81 -13.64
C THR A 256 -3.43 -25.12 -13.84
N LYS A 257 -4.68 -25.22 -13.35
CA LYS A 257 -5.53 -26.40 -13.61
C LYS A 257 -5.84 -26.57 -15.10
N ARG A 258 -6.09 -25.47 -15.83
CA ARG A 258 -6.39 -25.52 -17.26
C ARG A 258 -5.16 -25.92 -18.09
N THR A 259 -3.99 -25.37 -17.78
CA THR A 259 -2.72 -25.75 -18.44
C THR A 259 -2.37 -27.22 -18.16
N ASN A 260 -2.42 -27.66 -16.90
CA ASN A 260 -2.15 -29.06 -16.55
C ASN A 260 -3.16 -30.03 -17.19
N ARG A 261 -4.41 -29.61 -17.40
CA ARG A 261 -5.42 -30.43 -18.07
C ARG A 261 -5.12 -30.57 -19.56
N ILE A 262 -4.78 -29.47 -20.25
CA ILE A 262 -4.41 -29.47 -21.67
C ILE A 262 -3.15 -30.32 -21.90
N GLU A 263 -2.15 -30.18 -21.03
CA GLU A 263 -0.90 -30.95 -21.12
C GLU A 263 -1.11 -32.45 -20.86
N ARG A 264 -2.02 -32.80 -19.93
CA ARG A 264 -2.43 -34.21 -19.70
C ARG A 264 -3.22 -34.79 -20.87
N GLU A 265 -4.05 -34.00 -21.53
CA GLU A 265 -4.81 -34.43 -22.72
C GLU A 265 -3.88 -34.62 -23.94
N ASP A 266 -2.91 -33.72 -24.17
CA ASP A 266 -1.91 -33.86 -25.23
C ASP A 266 -0.99 -35.07 -25.00
N ASN A 267 -0.53 -35.29 -23.76
CA ASN A 267 0.29 -36.47 -23.44
C ASN A 267 -0.47 -37.79 -23.62
N ARG A 268 -1.77 -37.83 -23.29
CA ARG A 268 -2.61 -39.01 -23.57
C ARG A 268 -2.74 -39.27 -25.07
N GLN A 269 -2.99 -38.24 -25.87
CA GLN A 269 -3.08 -38.38 -27.33
C GLN A 269 -1.76 -38.86 -27.96
N ARG A 270 -0.61 -38.34 -27.49
CA ARG A 270 0.71 -38.80 -27.95
C ARG A 270 0.97 -40.27 -27.60
N HIS A 271 0.58 -40.70 -26.40
CA HIS A 271 0.74 -42.09 -25.98
C HIS A 271 -0.14 -43.04 -26.81
N SER A 272 -1.40 -42.66 -27.04
CA SER A 272 -2.31 -43.45 -27.88
C SER A 272 -1.86 -43.52 -29.35
N ARG A 273 -1.26 -42.44 -29.90
CA ARG A 273 -0.68 -42.45 -31.25
C ARG A 273 0.55 -43.34 -31.35
N ARG A 274 1.43 -43.37 -30.33
CA ARG A 274 2.58 -44.29 -30.29
C ARG A 274 2.14 -45.75 -30.23
N GLU A 275 1.18 -46.07 -29.35
CA GLU A 275 0.67 -47.44 -29.24
C GLU A 275 -0.03 -47.93 -30.51
N SER A 276 -0.73 -47.05 -31.23
CA SER A 276 -1.32 -47.41 -32.52
C SER A 276 -0.27 -47.59 -33.61
N HIS A 277 0.79 -46.77 -33.63
CA HIS A 277 1.92 -46.94 -34.54
C HIS A 277 2.68 -48.26 -34.28
N ASP A 278 2.97 -48.57 -33.01
CA ASP A 278 3.65 -49.81 -32.61
C ASP A 278 2.82 -51.06 -32.90
N ARG A 279 1.47 -50.97 -32.83
CA ARG A 279 0.58 -52.07 -33.22
C ARG A 279 0.59 -52.32 -34.73
N VAL A 280 0.58 -51.27 -35.55
CA VAL A 280 0.66 -51.39 -37.01
C VAL A 280 2.01 -51.99 -37.40
N GLU A 281 3.11 -51.52 -36.79
CA GLU A 281 4.45 -52.02 -37.06
C GLU A 281 4.66 -53.48 -36.63
N ARG A 282 3.99 -53.93 -35.56
CA ARG A 282 3.97 -55.36 -35.16
C ARG A 282 3.11 -56.22 -36.07
N GLN A 283 2.01 -55.69 -36.61
CA GLN A 283 1.16 -56.44 -37.54
C GLN A 283 1.82 -56.62 -38.92
N GLU A 284 2.68 -55.70 -39.35
CA GLU A 284 3.43 -55.82 -40.60
C GLU A 284 4.68 -56.71 -40.52
N ARG A 285 5.11 -57.14 -39.32
CA ARG A 285 6.28 -58.04 -39.10
C ARG A 285 5.92 -59.50 -38.79
N PRO A 286 5.11 -60.18 -39.61
CA PRO A 286 5.46 -61.58 -39.90
C PRO A 286 5.08 -61.99 -41.32
N ARG A 287 6.02 -61.85 -42.28
CA ARG A 287 6.03 -62.60 -43.57
C ARG A 287 7.29 -62.39 -44.42
N ARG A 288 8.44 -62.10 -43.80
CA ARG A 288 9.71 -61.88 -44.55
C ARG A 288 10.88 -62.75 -44.11
N GLN A 289 10.65 -63.73 -43.21
CA GLN A 289 11.72 -64.59 -42.70
C GLN A 289 11.60 -66.07 -43.08
N ASP A 290 10.56 -66.49 -43.82
CA ASP A 290 10.36 -67.90 -44.21
C ASP A 290 10.66 -68.20 -45.69
N GLU A 291 11.40 -67.35 -46.41
CA GLU A 291 11.66 -67.55 -47.85
C GLU A 291 13.15 -67.65 -48.23
N ILE A 292 14.06 -67.84 -47.26
CA ILE A 292 15.50 -68.00 -47.55
C ILE A 292 16.08 -69.17 -46.74
N GLU A 293 15.58 -70.38 -46.94
CA GLU A 293 16.34 -71.58 -46.50
C GLU A 293 15.93 -72.85 -47.25
N VAL A 294 15.81 -72.83 -48.59
CA VAL A 294 15.91 -74.07 -49.38
C VAL A 294 16.42 -73.76 -50.80
N MET A 295 17.74 -73.68 -50.97
CA MET A 295 18.44 -74.00 -52.22
C MET A 295 19.94 -73.92 -51.93
N ASP A 296 20.49 -74.97 -51.32
CA ASP A 296 21.82 -75.49 -51.65
C ASP A 296 21.98 -76.88 -51.01
N LEU A 297 22.39 -77.82 -51.87
CA LEU A 297 22.68 -79.27 -51.68
C LEU A 297 21.51 -80.26 -51.73
#